data_AF-A0A1G1NLP7-F1
#
_entry.id   AF-A0A1G1NLP7-F1
#
_cell.length_a   1.000
_cell.length_b   1.000
_cell.length_c   1.000
_cell.angle_alpha   90.00
_cell.angle_beta   90.00
_cell.angle_gamma   90.00
#
_symmetry.space_group_name_H-M   'P 1'
#
loop_
_entity.id
_entity.type
_entity.pdbx_description
1 polymer ?
#
loop_
_entity_poly.entity_id
_entity_poly.type
_entity_poly.pdbx_seq_one_letter_code
_entity_poly.pdbx_strand_id
1 'polypeptide(L)'
;MQSVIQKESYDSVKVFWLNKELLGVNINTAVKNLTARHPEVSRVILFGSAAEDKASVSSDIDILIVVRKSKHRFINRSMEFGKYFEEIGLGTDIFVYTQQELEKNSIPLAETAIKKGKILFIRKN
;
A
#
# COMPACT_ATOMS: atom_id res chain seq x y z
N MET A 1 15.30 2.48 -14.11
CA MET A 1 14.13 2.99 -13.38
C MET A 1 14.53 4.27 -12.67
N GLN A 2 13.71 5.32 -12.70
CA GLN A 2 13.92 6.50 -11.87
C GLN A 2 13.59 6.15 -10.42
N SER A 3 14.46 6.54 -9.49
CA SER A 3 14.24 6.33 -8.05
C SER A 3 13.20 7.32 -7.52
N VAL A 4 12.27 6.84 -6.70
CA VAL A 4 11.28 7.68 -6.01
C VAL A 4 11.96 8.63 -5.01
N ILE A 5 13.13 8.25 -4.51
CA ILE A 5 14.00 9.07 -3.68
C ILE A 5 15.05 9.74 -4.57
N GLN A 6 15.01 11.08 -4.65
CA GLN A 6 16.07 11.88 -5.24
C GLN A 6 17.02 12.35 -4.14
N LYS A 7 18.32 12.38 -4.45
CA LYS A 7 19.37 12.75 -3.49
C LYS A 7 20.16 13.92 -4.05
N GLU A 8 20.21 15.00 -3.30
CA GLU A 8 21.13 16.12 -3.55
C GLU A 8 22.07 16.30 -2.37
N SER A 9 23.28 16.82 -2.63
CA SER A 9 24.28 17.08 -1.61
C SER A 9 24.70 18.54 -1.64
N TYR A 10 24.59 19.22 -0.50
CA TYR A 10 25.06 20.61 -0.30
C TYR A 10 26.05 20.64 0.86
N ASP A 11 27.29 21.04 0.58
CA ASP A 11 28.44 21.32 1.47
C ASP A 11 28.82 20.30 2.57
N SER A 12 28.05 19.22 2.77
CA SER A 12 28.27 18.07 3.68
C SER A 12 26.94 17.36 4.02
N VAL A 13 25.80 18.00 3.76
CA VAL A 13 24.46 17.49 4.06
C VAL A 13 23.88 16.78 2.83
N LYS A 14 23.32 15.57 3.05
CA LYS A 14 22.54 14.83 2.04
C LYS A 14 21.06 15.15 2.26
N VAL A 15 20.43 15.80 1.29
CA VAL A 15 18.99 16.05 1.27
C VAL A 15 18.35 15.01 0.39
N PHE A 16 17.31 14.36 0.92
CA PHE A 16 16.50 13.42 0.15
C PHE A 16 15.14 14.06 -0.14
N TRP A 17 14.70 13.97 -1.39
CA TRP A 17 13.39 14.45 -1.83
C TRP A 17 12.53 13.26 -2.26
N LEU A 18 11.27 13.24 -1.81
CA LEU A 18 10.30 12.24 -2.24
C LEU A 18 9.58 12.74 -3.49
N ASN A 19 9.74 12.04 -4.61
CA ASN A 19 8.94 12.32 -5.80
C ASN A 19 7.54 11.71 -5.63
N LYS A 20 6.61 12.51 -5.08
CA LYS A 20 5.20 12.11 -4.83
C LYS A 20 4.48 11.69 -6.11
N GLU A 21 4.79 12.29 -7.26
CA GLU A 21 4.16 11.95 -8.54
C GLU A 21 4.58 10.55 -9.02
N LEU A 22 5.89 10.29 -9.05
CA LEU A 22 6.45 9.00 -9.43
C LEU A 22 6.00 7.90 -8.47
N LEU A 23 5.93 8.19 -7.17
CA LEU A 23 5.37 7.28 -6.18
C LEU A 23 3.93 6.90 -6.51
N GLY A 24 3.08 7.88 -6.81
CA GLY A 24 1.69 7.65 -7.19
C GLY A 24 1.55 6.79 -8.45
N VAL A 25 2.41 7.00 -9.45
CA VAL A 25 2.45 6.19 -10.67
C VAL A 25 2.85 4.75 -10.37
N ASN A 26 3.89 4.54 -9.56
CA ASN A 26 4.37 3.20 -9.19
C ASN A 26 3.32 2.43 -8.39
N ILE A 27 2.70 3.07 -7.39
CA ILE A 27 1.60 2.48 -6.60
C ILE A 27 0.44 2.08 -7.51
N ASN A 28 0.00 2.98 -8.40
CA ASN A 28 -1.10 2.68 -9.33
C ASN A 28 -0.78 1.50 -10.26
N THR A 29 0.47 1.40 -10.72
CA THR A 29 0.93 0.31 -11.57
C THR A 29 0.93 -1.02 -10.81
N ALA A 30 1.45 -1.03 -9.58
CA ALA A 30 1.41 -2.18 -8.68
C ALA A 30 -0.02 -2.66 -8.43
N VAL A 31 -0.93 -1.74 -8.09
CA VAL A 31 -2.34 -2.06 -7.84
C VAL A 31 -3.04 -2.61 -9.09
N LYS A 32 -2.76 -2.06 -10.28
CA LYS A 32 -3.29 -2.60 -11.54
C LYS A 32 -2.81 -4.03 -11.80
N ASN A 33 -1.52 -4.29 -11.65
CA ASN A 33 -0.95 -5.63 -11.85
C ASN A 33 -1.52 -6.65 -10.86
N LEU A 34 -1.63 -6.24 -9.59
CA LEU A 34 -2.19 -7.05 -8.52
C LEU A 34 -3.65 -7.42 -8.78
N THR A 35 -4.49 -6.43 -9.10
CA THR A 35 -5.94 -6.63 -9.29
C THR A 35 -6.29 -7.39 -10.56
N ALA A 36 -5.41 -7.35 -11.57
CA ALA A 36 -5.52 -8.14 -12.80
C ALA A 36 -5.23 -9.64 -12.56
N ARG A 37 -4.26 -9.97 -11.69
CA ARG A 37 -3.89 -11.36 -11.39
C ARG A 37 -4.70 -11.99 -10.26
N HIS A 38 -5.25 -11.16 -9.37
CA HIS A 38 -6.00 -11.60 -8.20
C HIS A 38 -7.46 -11.12 -8.26
N PRO A 39 -8.35 -11.83 -8.97
CA PRO A 39 -9.78 -11.48 -9.07
C PRO A 39 -10.52 -11.49 -7.73
N GLU A 40 -9.98 -12.15 -6.73
CA GLU A 40 -10.48 -12.19 -5.35
C GLU A 40 -10.33 -10.86 -4.61
N VAL A 41 -9.47 -9.95 -5.06
CA VAL A 41 -9.28 -8.63 -4.45
C VAL A 41 -10.53 -7.79 -4.63
N SER A 42 -11.10 -7.31 -3.54
CA SER A 42 -12.29 -6.46 -3.55
C SER A 42 -11.94 -4.99 -3.43
N ARG A 43 -10.94 -4.65 -2.59
CA ARG A 43 -10.52 -3.26 -2.34
C ARG A 43 -9.02 -3.20 -2.07
N VAL A 44 -8.41 -2.10 -2.50
CA VAL A 44 -7.05 -1.72 -2.13
C VAL A 44 -7.09 -0.28 -1.62
N ILE A 45 -6.57 -0.06 -0.42
CA ILE A 45 -6.66 1.20 0.31
C ILE A 45 -5.26 1.55 0.81
N LEU A 46 -4.79 2.73 0.45
CA LEU A 46 -3.59 3.34 1.02
C LEU A 46 -3.98 4.05 2.31
N PHE A 47 -3.32 3.74 3.41
CA PHE A 47 -3.60 4.37 4.71
C PHE A 47 -2.29 4.70 5.44
N GLY A 48 -2.39 5.05 6.72
CA GLY A 48 -1.22 5.39 7.54
C GLY A 48 -0.69 6.80 7.32
N SER A 49 0.55 7.04 7.74
CA SER A 49 1.17 8.37 7.72
C SER A 49 1.29 8.96 6.31
N ALA A 50 1.34 8.10 5.29
CA ALA A 50 1.37 8.50 3.88
C ALA A 50 0.01 9.01 3.34
N ALA A 51 -1.10 8.72 4.03
CA ALA A 51 -2.44 9.15 3.59
C ALA A 51 -2.79 10.60 3.96
N GLU A 52 -2.06 11.22 4.90
CA GLU A 52 -2.32 12.58 5.41
C GLU A 52 -1.46 13.68 4.75
N ASP A 53 -1.05 13.50 3.49
CA ASP A 53 -0.23 14.46 2.68
C ASP A 53 1.15 14.83 3.28
N LYS A 54 1.48 14.30 4.46
CA LYS A 54 2.75 14.44 5.19
C LYS A 54 3.75 13.33 4.90
N ALA A 55 3.58 12.59 3.80
CA ALA A 55 4.51 11.56 3.37
C ALA A 55 5.92 12.16 3.22
N SER A 56 6.82 11.80 4.14
CA SER A 56 8.24 12.16 4.10
C SER A 56 9.04 11.01 3.51
N VAL A 57 10.30 11.23 3.13
CA VAL A 57 11.19 10.19 2.59
C VAL A 57 11.38 9.01 3.56
N SER A 58 11.13 9.22 4.84
CA SER A 58 11.20 8.22 5.91
C SER A 58 9.87 7.52 6.22
N SER A 59 8.77 7.85 5.53
CA SER A 59 7.46 7.30 5.82
C SER A 59 7.25 5.98 5.09
N ASP A 60 6.98 4.92 5.84
CA ASP A 60 6.51 3.66 5.28
C ASP A 60 5.11 3.81 4.65
N ILE A 61 4.85 3.02 3.62
CA ILE A 61 3.57 2.99 2.90
C ILE A 61 2.72 1.87 3.49
N ASP A 62 1.62 2.20 4.16
CA ASP A 62 0.68 1.20 4.67
C ASP A 62 -0.43 0.93 3.65
N ILE A 63 -0.55 -0.32 3.20
CA ILE A 63 -1.58 -0.73 2.23
C ILE A 63 -2.46 -1.81 2.82
N LEU A 64 -3.76 -1.53 2.86
CA LEU A 64 -4.81 -2.47 3.22
C LEU A 64 -5.39 -3.08 1.95
N ILE A 65 -5.36 -4.40 1.86
CA ILE A 65 -5.96 -5.18 0.78
C ILE A 65 -7.08 -6.02 1.36
N VAL A 66 -8.28 -5.85 0.81
CA VAL A 66 -9.46 -6.63 1.20
C VAL A 66 -9.76 -7.65 0.13
N VAL A 67 -9.66 -8.93 0.45
CA VAL A 67 -10.02 -10.03 -0.45
C VAL A 67 -11.40 -10.61 -0.08
N ARG A 68 -12.12 -11.16 -1.06
CA ARG A 68 -13.44 -11.76 -0.83
C ARG A 68 -13.35 -12.98 0.07
N LYS A 69 -12.45 -13.91 -0.27
CA LYS A 69 -12.18 -15.15 0.47
C LYS A 69 -10.71 -15.54 0.27
N SER A 70 -10.12 -16.17 1.27
CA SER A 70 -8.81 -16.82 1.14
C SER A 70 -8.73 -17.99 2.12
N LYS A 71 -7.98 -19.03 1.74
CA LYS A 71 -7.64 -20.16 2.62
C LYS A 71 -6.27 -19.99 3.27
N HIS A 72 -5.52 -18.95 2.90
CA HIS A 72 -4.17 -18.71 3.39
C HIS A 72 -4.19 -17.94 4.71
N ARG A 73 -3.21 -18.24 5.58
CA ARG A 73 -2.98 -17.45 6.81
C ARG A 73 -2.62 -16.01 6.46
N PHE A 74 -2.90 -15.09 7.38
CA PHE A 74 -2.64 -13.65 7.22
C PHE A 74 -1.21 -13.35 6.72
N ILE A 75 -0.19 -13.87 7.42
CA ILE A 75 1.23 -13.66 7.06
C ILE A 75 1.54 -14.10 5.62
N ASN A 76 1.03 -15.26 5.20
CA ASN A 76 1.29 -15.78 3.86
C ASN A 76 0.68 -14.88 2.77
N ARG A 77 -0.50 -14.32 3.03
CA ARG A 77 -1.14 -13.35 2.13
C ARG A 77 -0.34 -12.06 2.06
N SER A 78 0.10 -11.51 3.19
CA SER A 78 0.92 -10.30 3.21
C SER A 78 2.21 -10.47 2.40
N MET A 79 2.90 -11.60 2.53
CA MET A 79 4.12 -11.90 1.74
C MET A 79 3.82 -12.06 0.24
N GLU A 80 2.73 -12.73 -0.12
CA GLU A 80 2.35 -12.93 -1.53
C GLU A 80 2.04 -11.60 -2.23
N PHE A 81 1.28 -10.74 -1.55
CA PHE A 81 0.84 -9.46 -2.10
C PHE A 81 1.95 -8.39 -2.02
N GLY A 82 2.87 -8.51 -1.06
CA GLY A 82 4.05 -7.65 -0.90
C GLY A 82 4.93 -7.56 -2.14
N LYS A 83 5.07 -8.67 -2.88
CA LYS A 83 5.90 -8.75 -4.09
C LYS A 83 5.52 -7.73 -5.17
N TYR A 84 4.27 -7.29 -5.20
CA TYR A 84 3.81 -6.29 -6.17
C TYR A 84 4.30 -4.87 -5.86
N PHE A 85 4.74 -4.62 -4.63
CA PHE A 85 5.12 -3.30 -4.14
C PHE A 85 6.63 -3.17 -3.86
N GLU A 86 7.41 -4.25 -3.99
CA GLU A 86 8.88 -4.24 -3.78
C GLU A 86 9.60 -3.22 -4.69
N GLU A 87 9.13 -3.05 -5.92
CA GLU A 87 9.73 -2.14 -6.91
C GLU A 87 9.47 -0.65 -6.63
N ILE A 88 8.65 -0.31 -5.63
CA ILE A 88 8.33 1.08 -5.27
C ILE A 88 9.53 1.79 -4.65
N GLY A 89 10.48 1.04 -4.06
CA GLY A 89 11.70 1.61 -3.48
C GLY A 89 11.48 2.34 -2.15
N LEU A 90 10.35 2.06 -1.47
CA LEU A 90 10.03 2.50 -0.12
C LEU A 90 9.56 1.31 0.72
N GLY A 91 9.78 1.37 2.04
CA GLY A 91 9.22 0.41 2.98
C GLY A 91 7.70 0.37 2.82
N THR A 92 7.15 -0.82 2.55
CA THR A 92 5.72 -0.98 2.30
C THR A 92 5.18 -2.11 3.16
N ASP A 93 4.26 -1.76 4.07
CA ASP A 93 3.57 -2.72 4.93
C ASP A 93 2.23 -3.11 4.31
N ILE A 94 2.09 -4.41 4.01
CA ILE A 94 0.88 -4.96 3.39
C ILE A 94 0.05 -5.72 4.41
N PHE A 95 -1.19 -5.26 4.60
CA PHE A 95 -2.18 -5.90 5.45
C PHE A 95 -3.28 -6.50 4.58
N VAL A 96 -3.40 -7.84 4.57
CA VAL A 96 -4.40 -8.53 3.73
C VAL A 96 -5.47 -9.18 4.59
N TYR A 97 -6.68 -8.64 4.57
CA TYR A 97 -7.84 -9.19 5.29
C TYR A 97 -8.90 -9.72 4.33
N THR A 98 -9.59 -10.78 4.75
CA THR A 98 -10.80 -11.23 4.08
C THR A 98 -11.99 -10.37 4.53
N GLN A 99 -13.02 -10.26 3.68
CA GLN A 99 -14.29 -9.63 4.08
C GLN A 99 -14.84 -10.23 5.38
N GLN A 100 -14.79 -11.56 5.50
CA GLN A 100 -15.25 -12.27 6.69
C GLN A 100 -14.46 -11.90 7.96
N GLU A 101 -13.14 -11.72 7.86
CA GLU A 101 -12.31 -11.30 9.00
C GLU A 101 -12.67 -9.89 9.48
N LEU A 102 -12.97 -8.98 8.54
CA LEU A 102 -13.38 -7.60 8.82
C LEU A 102 -14.80 -7.51 9.39
N GLU A 103 -15.70 -8.41 8.99
CA GLU A 103 -17.07 -8.47 9.50
C GLU A 103 -17.15 -9.10 10.90
N LYS A 104 -16.33 -10.14 11.15
CA LYS A 104 -16.38 -10.89 12.42
C LYS A 104 -15.57 -10.25 13.54
N ASN A 105 -14.54 -9.48 13.20
CA ASN A 105 -13.62 -8.91 14.19
C ASN A 105 -13.60 -7.40 14.05
N SER A 106 -13.66 -6.69 15.16
CA SER A 106 -13.30 -5.27 15.18
C SER A 106 -11.77 -5.19 15.14
N ILE A 107 -11.24 -4.75 13.99
CA ILE A 107 -9.81 -4.59 13.75
C ILE A 107 -9.55 -3.09 13.62
N PRO A 108 -9.10 -2.40 14.69
CA PRO A 108 -8.97 -0.95 14.70
C PRO A 108 -8.13 -0.38 13.53
N LEU A 109 -7.09 -1.12 13.13
CA LEU A 109 -6.24 -0.77 12.00
C LEU A 109 -7.03 -0.75 10.68
N ALA A 110 -7.76 -1.82 10.39
CA ALA A 110 -8.54 -1.94 9.17
C ALA A 110 -9.72 -0.95 9.15
N GLU A 111 -10.37 -0.72 10.29
CA GLU A 111 -11.41 0.30 10.41
C GLU A 111 -10.89 1.70 10.13
N THR A 112 -9.72 2.04 10.68
CA THR A 112 -9.05 3.32 10.45
C THR A 112 -8.70 3.49 8.97
N ALA A 113 -8.12 2.44 8.37
CA ALA A 113 -7.81 2.42 6.94
C ALA A 113 -9.05 2.60 6.07
N ILE A 114 -10.16 1.92 6.37
CA ILE A 114 -11.41 2.05 5.60
C ILE A 114 -12.04 3.44 5.75
N LYS A 115 -11.96 4.05 6.94
CA LYS A 115 -12.56 5.37 7.21
C LYS A 115 -11.73 6.55 6.69
N LYS A 116 -10.41 6.49 6.83
CA LYS A 116 -9.49 7.61 6.58
C LYS A 116 -8.55 7.39 5.39
N GLY A 117 -8.39 6.15 4.95
CA GLY A 117 -7.47 5.81 3.87
C GLY A 117 -7.97 6.26 2.50
N LYS A 118 -7.03 6.44 1.59
CA LYS A 118 -7.28 6.72 0.18
C LYS A 118 -7.56 5.42 -0.55
N ILE A 119 -8.75 5.29 -1.12
CA ILE A 119 -9.11 4.13 -1.94
C ILE A 119 -8.31 4.20 -3.25
N LEU A 120 -7.45 3.21 -3.48
CA LEU A 120 -6.70 3.04 -4.73
C LEU A 120 -7.47 2.20 -5.73
N PHE A 121 -8.26 1.24 -5.24
CA PHE A 121 -9.06 0.37 -6.08
C PHE A 121 -10.30 -0.14 -5.36
N ILE A 122 -11.41 -0.22 -6.09
CA ILE A 122 -12.64 -0.91 -5.67
C ILE A 122 -13.18 -1.73 -6.84
N ARG A 123 -13.37 -3.04 -6.58
CA ARG A 123 -14.08 -3.91 -7.51
C ARG A 123 -15.58 -3.70 -7.31
N LYS A 124 -16.24 -3.11 -8.31
CA LYS A 124 -17.71 -3.11 -8.36
C LYS A 124 -18.16 -4.56 -8.54
N ASN A 125 -19.07 -4.99 -7.67
CA ASN A 125 -19.62 -6.34 -7.68
C ASN A 125 -20.68 -6.48 -8.77
#